data_AF-A0A482XSE1-F1
#
_entry.id   AF-A0A482XSE1-F1
#
_cell.length_a   1.000
_cell.length_b   1.000
_cell.length_c   1.000
_cell.angle_alpha   90.00
_cell.angle_beta   90.00
_cell.angle_gamma   90.00
#
_symmetry.space_group_name_H-M   'P 1'
#
loop_
_entity.id
_entity.type
_entity.pdbx_description
1 polymer ?
#
loop_
_entity_poly.entity_id
_entity_poly.type
_entity_poly.pdbx_seq_one_letter_code
_entity_poly.pdbx_strand_id
1 'polypeptide(L)'
;MVDAGYWIWTFQGKILKRCNVDDFCQLLWRPRPPSLLDAEKQKQIKKNLKKYSAQFESKDRLRQTKASKELIEKRSSLMKKFDEFRERAMEQWAAQKARRLQMRNNIDTDELEVETDEEEEVEFLVKEETTIID
;
A
#
# COMPACT_ATOMS: atom_id res chain seq x y z
N MET A 1 2.66 -18.49 -13.71
CA MET A 1 3.83 -17.91 -13.03
C MET A 1 3.79 -18.33 -11.58
N VAL A 2 4.83 -19.00 -11.09
CA VAL A 2 4.93 -19.35 -9.67
C VAL A 2 5.29 -18.07 -8.93
N ASP A 3 4.42 -17.60 -8.04
CA ASP A 3 4.66 -16.43 -7.20
C ASP A 3 5.87 -16.71 -6.29
N ALA A 4 7.05 -16.24 -6.68
CA ALA A 4 8.27 -16.39 -5.91
C ALA A 4 8.37 -15.24 -4.88
N GLY A 5 8.90 -15.51 -3.69
CA GLY A 5 8.92 -14.51 -2.64
C GLY A 5 9.29 -15.05 -1.27
N TYR A 6 9.12 -14.22 -0.24
CA TYR A 6 9.46 -14.57 1.14
C TYR A 6 8.43 -14.05 2.13
N TRP A 7 8.24 -14.82 3.21
CA TRP A 7 7.33 -14.47 4.29
C TRP A 7 8.12 -14.29 5.59
N ILE A 8 7.85 -13.19 6.28
CA ILE A 8 8.44 -12.91 7.59
C ILE A 8 7.43 -13.32 8.65
N TRP A 9 7.88 -14.15 9.58
CA TRP A 9 7.06 -14.66 10.69
C TRP A 9 7.60 -14.16 12.02
N THR A 10 6.72 -13.94 12.99
CA THR A 10 7.11 -13.86 14.39
C THR A 10 7.50 -15.24 14.90
N PHE A 11 8.25 -15.29 16.01
CA PHE A 11 8.53 -16.56 16.70
C PHE A 11 7.26 -17.30 17.17
N GLN A 12 6.13 -16.58 17.27
CA GLN A 12 4.82 -17.14 17.63
C GLN A 12 4.06 -17.70 16.41
N GLY A 13 4.64 -17.66 15.21
CA GLY A 13 4.00 -18.11 13.97
C GLY A 13 3.00 -17.13 13.38
N LYS A 14 3.00 -15.85 13.78
CA LYS A 14 2.19 -14.81 13.14
C LYS A 14 2.91 -14.23 11.94
N ILE A 15 2.22 -14.05 10.82
CA ILE A 15 2.80 -13.42 9.63
C ILE A 15 2.95 -11.92 9.89
N LEU A 16 4.17 -11.41 9.75
CA LEU A 16 4.49 -9.98 9.80
C LEU A 16 4.41 -9.33 8.42
N LYS A 17 4.92 -10.02 7.39
CA LYS A 17 4.95 -9.50 6.02
C LYS A 17 4.98 -10.64 5.02
N ARG A 18 4.25 -10.49 3.92
CA ARG A 18 4.39 -11.29 2.69
C ARG A 18 4.93 -10.39 1.60
N CYS A 19 5.99 -10.83 0.93
CA CYS A 19 6.57 -10.13 -0.20
C CYS A 19 6.66 -11.09 -1.36
N ASN A 20 5.97 -10.79 -2.44
CA ASN A 20 6.18 -11.44 -3.73
C ASN A 20 7.26 -10.63 -4.45
N VAL A 21 8.24 -11.31 -5.03
CA VAL A 21 9.40 -10.72 -5.68
C VAL A 21 9.65 -11.51 -6.95
N ASP A 22 9.61 -10.83 -8.09
CA ASP A 22 9.95 -11.43 -9.38
C ASP A 22 11.42 -11.86 -9.39
N ASP A 23 11.72 -13.00 -10.01
CA ASP A 23 13.06 -13.58 -10.09
C ASP A 23 13.77 -13.75 -8.73
N PHE A 24 13.02 -14.10 -7.69
CA PHE A 24 13.55 -14.22 -6.34
C PHE A 24 14.63 -15.32 -6.22
N CYS A 25 15.88 -14.91 -5.97
CA CYS A 25 16.99 -15.85 -5.75
C CYS A 25 17.07 -16.36 -4.30
N GLN A 26 17.35 -15.47 -3.34
CA GLN A 26 17.54 -15.86 -1.94
C GLN A 26 17.32 -14.70 -0.96
N LEU A 27 16.92 -15.05 0.27
CA LEU A 27 16.92 -14.14 1.42
C LEU A 27 17.68 -14.79 2.57
N LEU A 28 18.66 -14.05 3.10
CA LEU A 28 19.41 -14.43 4.29
C LEU A 28 19.45 -13.24 5.26
N TRP A 29 19.26 -13.53 6.54
CA TRP A 29 19.47 -12.53 7.57
C TRP A 29 20.96 -12.22 7.70
N ARG A 30 21.31 -10.94 7.82
CA ARG A 30 22.69 -10.57 8.15
C ARG A 30 23.06 -11.15 9.53
N PRO A 31 24.22 -11.83 9.66
CA PRO A 31 24.70 -12.31 10.95
C PRO A 31 24.75 -11.17 11.96
N ARG A 32 24.25 -11.41 13.17
CA ARG A 32 24.21 -10.39 14.22
C ARG A 32 25.63 -10.17 14.77
N PRO A 33 26.17 -8.94 14.73
CA PRO A 33 27.48 -8.64 15.32
C PRO A 33 27.54 -8.94 16.82
N PRO A 34 28.74 -9.18 17.40
CA PRO A 34 28.91 -9.35 18.83
C PRO A 34 28.33 -8.18 19.62
N SER A 35 27.75 -8.50 20.76
CA SER A 35 27.18 -7.48 21.65
C SER A 35 28.30 -6.59 22.21
N LEU A 36 28.11 -5.28 22.14
CA LEU A 36 28.98 -4.29 22.80
C LEU A 36 28.77 -4.23 24.33
N LEU A 37 27.84 -5.03 24.86
CA LEU A 37 27.51 -5.03 26.29
C LEU A 37 28.42 -5.96 27.07
N ASP A 38 28.99 -5.45 28.14
CA ASP A 38 29.72 -6.23 29.15
C ASP A 38 28.83 -7.34 29.75
N ALA A 39 29.46 -8.42 30.19
CA ALA A 39 28.76 -9.57 30.76
C ALA A 39 27.87 -9.21 31.96
N GLU A 40 28.29 -8.25 32.79
CA GLU A 40 27.47 -7.74 33.90
C GLU A 40 26.20 -7.05 33.43
N LYS A 41 26.29 -6.17 32.42
CA LYS A 41 25.13 -5.48 31.85
C LYS A 41 24.14 -6.47 31.24
N GLN A 42 24.65 -7.50 30.56
CA GLN A 42 23.80 -8.56 30.02
C GLN A 42 23.05 -9.32 31.12
N LYS A 43 23.72 -9.64 32.24
CA LYS A 43 23.06 -10.28 33.40
C LYS A 43 22.00 -9.36 34.03
N GLN A 44 22.30 -8.08 34.19
CA GLN A 44 21.34 -7.10 34.73
C GLN A 44 20.11 -6.95 33.83
N ILE A 45 20.29 -6.89 32.49
CA ILE A 45 19.19 -6.81 31.53
C ILE A 45 18.32 -8.07 31.61
N LYS A 46 18.94 -9.27 31.66
CA LYS A 46 18.20 -10.53 31.82
C LYS A 46 17.39 -10.57 33.12
N LYS A 47 17.95 -10.07 34.23
CA LYS A 47 17.27 -10.01 35.53
C LYS A 47 16.07 -9.05 35.51
N ASN A 48 16.22 -7.91 34.84
CA ASN A 48 15.20 -6.85 34.79
C ASN A 48 14.32 -6.90 33.52
N LEU A 49 14.35 -8.02 32.78
CA LEU A 49 13.73 -8.13 31.46
C LEU A 49 12.23 -7.77 31.48
N LYS A 50 11.49 -8.20 32.51
CA LYS A 50 10.05 -7.90 32.67
C LYS A 50 9.78 -6.39 32.76
N LYS A 51 10.63 -5.64 33.46
CA LYS A 51 10.50 -4.17 33.58
C LYS A 51 10.72 -3.50 32.23
N TYR A 52 11.76 -3.92 31.51
CA TYR A 52 12.05 -3.39 30.18
C TYR A 52 10.97 -3.76 29.17
N SER A 53 10.48 -5.00 29.18
CA SER A 53 9.41 -5.47 28.28
C SER A 53 8.17 -4.58 28.36
N ALA A 54 7.66 -4.33 29.57
CA ALA A 54 6.47 -3.49 29.76
C ALA A 54 6.71 -2.04 29.30
N GLN A 55 7.90 -1.48 29.54
CA GLN A 55 8.25 -0.13 29.08
C GLN A 55 8.34 -0.03 27.56
N PHE A 56 8.93 -1.04 26.89
CA PHE A 56 9.05 -1.07 25.45
C PHE A 56 7.70 -1.32 24.78
N GLU A 57 6.89 -2.26 25.27
CA GLU A 57 5.54 -2.50 24.76
C GLU A 57 4.65 -1.24 24.85
N SER A 58 4.70 -0.51 25.97
CA SER A 58 3.97 0.74 26.13
C SER A 58 4.42 1.80 25.12
N LYS A 59 5.73 1.97 24.94
CA LYS A 59 6.30 2.92 23.97
C LYS A 59 5.97 2.53 22.52
N ASP A 60 6.04 1.25 22.19
CA ASP A 60 5.74 0.74 20.84
C ASP A 60 4.25 0.91 20.53
N ARG A 61 3.37 0.60 21.48
CA ARG A 61 1.92 0.84 21.35
C ARG A 61 1.63 2.32 21.10
N LEU A 62 2.29 3.22 21.83
CA LEU A 62 2.13 4.66 21.66
C LEU A 62 2.63 5.16 20.30
N ARG A 63 3.75 4.61 19.81
CA ARG A 63 4.29 4.96 18.48
C ARG A 63 3.36 4.48 17.36
N GLN A 64 2.84 3.26 17.48
CA GLN A 64 1.91 2.70 16.50
C GLN A 64 0.63 3.53 16.42
N THR A 65 0.04 3.92 17.56
CA THR A 65 -1.17 4.76 17.57
C THR A 65 -0.91 6.17 17.05
N LYS A 66 0.22 6.80 17.38
CA LYS A 66 0.55 8.14 16.90
C LYS A 66 0.79 8.18 15.38
N ALA A 67 1.62 7.28 14.86
CA ALA A 67 1.90 7.20 13.42
C ALA A 67 0.64 6.91 12.61
N SER A 68 -0.29 6.11 13.17
CA SER A 68 -1.56 5.82 12.52
C SER A 68 -2.50 7.03 12.55
N LYS A 69 -2.59 7.75 13.68
CA LYS A 69 -3.55 8.85 13.84
C LYS A 69 -3.29 10.00 12.86
N GLU A 70 -2.06 10.50 12.78
CA GLU A 70 -1.73 11.64 11.90
C GLU A 70 -1.95 11.29 10.42
N LEU A 71 -1.61 10.06 10.01
CA LEU A 71 -1.78 9.60 8.64
C LEU A 71 -3.25 9.34 8.29
N ILE A 72 -4.02 8.76 9.22
CA ILE A 72 -5.46 8.54 9.08
C ILE A 72 -6.20 9.87 9.05
N GLU A 73 -5.84 10.84 9.90
CA GLU A 73 -6.46 12.16 9.93
C GLU A 73 -6.19 12.95 8.64
N LYS A 74 -4.97 12.87 8.10
CA LYS A 74 -4.65 13.43 6.79
C LYS A 74 -5.49 12.77 5.68
N ARG A 75 -5.60 11.44 5.66
CA ARG A 75 -6.43 10.73 4.66
C ARG A 75 -7.91 11.05 4.79
N SER A 76 -8.42 11.08 6.02
CA SER A 76 -9.81 11.40 6.33
C SER A 76 -10.16 12.84 5.92
N SER A 77 -9.29 13.81 6.21
CA SER A 77 -9.50 15.20 5.79
C SER A 77 -9.44 15.38 4.27
N LEU A 78 -8.57 14.64 3.57
CA LEU A 78 -8.54 14.64 2.10
C LEU A 78 -9.80 14.01 1.51
N MET A 79 -10.26 12.89 2.08
CA MET A 79 -11.50 12.24 1.65
C MET A 79 -12.69 13.18 1.81
N LYS A 80 -12.83 13.81 2.99
CA LYS A 80 -13.90 14.76 3.25
C LYS A 80 -13.90 15.94 2.27
N LYS A 81 -12.71 16.49 1.95
CA LYS A 81 -12.60 17.56 0.93
C LYS A 81 -13.03 17.09 -0.45
N PHE A 82 -12.73 15.85 -0.81
CA PHE A 82 -13.13 15.27 -2.07
C PHE A 82 -14.64 15.04 -2.12
N ASP A 83 -15.23 14.51 -1.05
CA ASP A 83 -16.67 14.31 -0.92
C ASP A 83 -17.42 15.65 -1.03
N GLU A 84 -16.96 16.68 -0.29
CA GLU A 84 -17.53 18.04 -0.37
C GLU A 84 -17.44 18.64 -1.78
N PHE A 85 -16.32 18.42 -2.48
CA PHE A 85 -16.15 18.85 -3.87
C PHE A 85 -17.12 18.10 -4.79
N ARG A 86 -17.23 16.78 -4.63
CA ARG A 86 -18.09 15.92 -5.44
C ARG A 86 -19.56 16.28 -5.25
N GLU A 87 -20.01 16.48 -4.02
CA GLU A 87 -21.38 16.91 -3.71
C GLU A 87 -21.69 18.25 -4.39
N ARG A 88 -20.81 19.25 -4.25
CA ARG A 88 -20.98 20.55 -4.90
C ARG A 88 -21.02 20.44 -6.43
N ALA A 89 -20.15 19.61 -7.01
CA ALA A 89 -20.15 19.37 -8.45
C ALA A 89 -21.43 18.69 -8.92
N MET A 90 -21.95 17.71 -8.16
CA MET A 90 -23.22 17.04 -8.44
C MET A 90 -24.40 18.01 -8.33
N GLU A 91 -24.43 18.88 -7.31
CA GLU A 91 -25.46 19.91 -7.17
C GLU A 91 -25.44 20.89 -8.34
N GLN A 92 -24.26 21.38 -8.74
CA GLN A 92 -24.10 22.24 -9.91
C GLN A 92 -24.54 21.53 -11.19
N TRP A 93 -24.15 20.26 -11.34
CA TRP A 93 -24.55 19.43 -12.48
C TRP A 93 -26.07 19.24 -12.54
N ALA A 94 -26.72 18.97 -11.41
CA ALA A 94 -28.17 18.83 -11.32
C ALA A 94 -28.89 20.15 -11.61
N ALA A 95 -28.42 21.27 -11.05
CA ALA A 95 -28.99 22.60 -11.29
C ALA A 95 -28.90 23.02 -12.76
N GLN A 96 -27.84 22.60 -13.46
CA GLN A 96 -27.65 22.88 -14.89
C GLN A 96 -28.41 21.92 -15.81
N LYS A 97 -29.05 20.85 -15.29
CA LYS A 97 -29.70 19.81 -16.10
C LYS A 97 -30.72 20.38 -17.09
N ALA A 98 -31.60 21.28 -16.62
CA ALA A 98 -32.62 21.91 -17.48
C ALA A 98 -32.00 22.69 -18.65
N ARG A 99 -30.91 23.43 -18.40
CA ARG A 99 -30.19 24.17 -19.45
C ARG A 99 -29.48 23.21 -20.42
N ARG A 100 -28.87 22.13 -19.93
CA ARG A 100 -28.22 21.11 -20.77
C ARG A 100 -29.22 20.41 -21.70
N LEU A 101 -30.39 20.05 -21.18
CA LEU A 101 -31.50 19.48 -21.97
C LEU A 101 -31.92 20.42 -23.11
N GLN A 102 -32.12 21.71 -22.80
CA GLN A 102 -32.47 22.71 -23.83
C GLN A 102 -31.40 22.83 -24.92
N MET A 103 -30.11 22.80 -24.55
CA MET A 103 -29.01 22.85 -25.52
C MET A 103 -28.83 21.56 -26.32
N ARG A 104 -29.41 20.43 -25.87
CA ARG A 104 -29.35 19.11 -26.49
C ARG A 104 -30.68 18.71 -27.16
N ASN A 105 -31.50 19.68 -27.56
CA ASN A 105 -32.82 19.44 -28.17
C ASN A 105 -33.73 18.49 -27.34
N ASN A 106 -33.68 18.60 -26.01
CA ASN A 106 -34.39 17.78 -25.03
C ASN A 106 -34.01 16.28 -25.02
N ILE A 107 -32.83 15.92 -25.54
CA ILE A 107 -32.29 14.56 -25.46
C ILE A 107 -31.47 14.44 -24.17
N ASP A 108 -31.90 13.59 -23.24
CA ASP A 108 -31.11 13.24 -22.06
C ASP A 108 -30.02 12.24 -22.45
N THR A 109 -28.79 12.64 -22.19
CA THR A 109 -27.55 11.93 -22.56
C THR A 109 -26.76 11.56 -21.30
N ASP A 110 -27.23 11.97 -20.12
CA ASP A 110 -26.58 11.69 -18.85
C ASP A 110 -26.79 10.22 -18.41
N GLU A 111 -27.75 9.49 -19.02
CA GLU A 111 -28.05 8.07 -18.79
C GLU A 111 -27.58 7.14 -19.93
N LEU A 112 -26.90 7.68 -20.96
CA LEU A 112 -26.36 6.83 -22.02
C LEU A 112 -25.20 6.00 -21.47
N GLU A 113 -25.35 4.67 -21.51
CA GLU A 113 -24.23 3.76 -21.35
C GLU A 113 -23.25 4.02 -22.50
N VAL A 114 -22.06 4.52 -22.16
CA VAL A 114 -20.95 4.62 -23.11
C VAL A 114 -20.49 3.19 -23.33
N GLU A 115 -20.67 2.68 -24.54
CA GLU A 115 -20.04 1.43 -24.97
C GLU A 115 -18.53 1.65 -24.84
N THR A 116 -17.91 1.05 -23.83
CA THR A 116 -16.46 1.08 -23.66
C THR A 116 -15.86 0.26 -24.79
N ASP A 117 -15.37 0.94 -25.82
CA ASP A 117 -14.55 0.31 -26.85
C ASP A 117 -13.33 -0.34 -26.18
N GLU A 118 -13.24 -1.66 -26.22
CA GLU A 118 -12.09 -2.41 -25.71
C GLU A 118 -10.89 -2.15 -26.64
N GLU A 119 -9.93 -1.35 -26.18
CA GLU A 119 -8.68 -1.12 -26.90
C GLU A 119 -7.81 -2.40 -26.86
N GLU A 120 -7.78 -3.17 -27.96
CA GLU A 120 -6.86 -4.31 -28.12
C GLU A 120 -5.45 -3.84 -28.52
N GLU A 121 -4.47 -3.99 -27.63
CA GLU A 121 -3.05 -3.81 -27.93
C GLU A 121 -2.46 -5.09 -28.55
N VAL A 122 -1.99 -5.02 -29.80
CA VAL A 122 -1.37 -6.16 -30.52
C VAL A 122 0.14 -5.92 -30.64
N GLU A 123 0.95 -6.74 -29.96
CA GLU A 123 2.41 -6.72 -30.07
C GLU A 123 2.91 -7.62 -31.23
N PHE A 124 3.73 -7.06 -32.13
CA PHE A 124 4.37 -7.81 -33.22
C PHE A 124 5.88 -7.96 -32.97
N LEU A 125 6.39 -9.18 -33.06
CA LEU A 125 7.82 -9.47 -33.02
C LEU A 125 8.50 -8.94 -34.30
N VAL A 126 9.26 -7.86 -34.19
CA VAL A 126 9.87 -7.18 -35.35
C VAL A 126 11.05 -7.95 -35.93
N LYS A 127 11.88 -8.59 -35.09
CA LYS A 127 13.03 -9.39 -35.55
C LYS A 127 13.63 -10.21 -34.41
N GLU A 128 14.10 -11.42 -34.72
CA GLU A 128 14.96 -12.23 -33.86
C GLU A 128 16.34 -12.35 -34.53
N GLU A 129 17.42 -12.05 -33.80
CA GLU A 129 18.80 -12.27 -34.25
C GLU A 129 19.48 -13.26 -33.31
N THR A 130 19.94 -14.38 -33.86
CA THR A 130 20.74 -15.38 -33.14
C THR A 130 22.18 -15.29 -33.62
N THR A 131 23.10 -14.92 -32.72
CA THR A 131 24.54 -15.00 -32.97
C THR A 131 25.14 -16.19 -32.24
N ILE A 132 25.76 -17.09 -32.99
CA ILE A 132 26.55 -18.20 -32.46
C ILE A 132 27.93 -17.66 -32.11
N ILE A 133 28.37 -17.87 -30.87
CA ILE A 133 29.69 -17.48 -30.38
C ILE A 133 30.59 -18.72 -30.48
N ASP A 134 31.64 -18.63 -31.30
CA ASP A 134 32.75 -19.60 -31.37
C ASP A 134 33.70 -19.46 -30.16
#